data_AF-A0A381SWB6-F1
#
_entry.id   AF-A0A381SWB6-F1
#
_cell.length_a   1.000
_cell.length_b   1.000
_cell.length_c   1.000
_cell.angle_alpha   90.00
_cell.angle_beta   90.00
_cell.angle_gamma   90.00
#
_symmetry.space_group_name_H-M   'P 1'
#
loop_
_entity.id
_entity.type
_entity.pdbx_description
1 polymer ?
#
loop_
_entity_poly.entity_id
_entity_poly.type
_entity_poly.pdbx_seq_one_letter_code
_entity_poly.pdbx_strand_id
1 'polypeptide(L)'
;GVAAFPANVNVAAALGLAGIGPDQTWLEVWADPAVSRNTHSITVESDSARFELKIENVPTDENPRTGRIVVLSTLAALKRLVDPLTVGT
;
A
#
# COMPACT_ATOMS: atom_id res chain seq x y z
N GLY A 1 3.42 5.28 14.20
CA GLY A 1 2.24 5.47 13.33
C GLY A 1 1.49 6.72 13.75
N VAL A 2 0.74 7.35 12.86
CA VAL A 2 0.00 8.59 13.18
C VAL A 2 -1.36 8.23 13.79
N ALA A 3 -1.54 8.48 15.09
CA ALA A 3 -2.75 8.09 15.83
C ALA A 3 -4.05 8.67 15.23
N ALA A 4 -3.96 9.82 14.56
CA ALA A 4 -5.10 10.46 13.89
C ALA A 4 -5.53 9.76 12.58
N PHE A 5 -4.71 8.88 11.99
CA PHE A 5 -4.98 8.23 10.70
C PHE A 5 -4.75 6.71 10.74
N PRO A 6 -5.44 5.97 11.64
CA PRO A 6 -5.20 4.55 11.86
C PRO A 6 -5.46 3.69 10.61
N ALA A 7 -6.39 4.09 9.75
CA ALA A 7 -6.75 3.35 8.54
C ALA A 7 -5.62 3.28 7.49
N ASN A 8 -4.68 4.24 7.50
CA ASN A 8 -3.65 4.36 6.45
C ASN A 8 -2.27 3.80 6.89
N VAL A 9 -2.15 3.28 8.10
CA VAL A 9 -0.87 2.78 8.64
C VAL A 9 -0.51 1.39 8.09
N ASN A 10 -1.49 0.65 7.57
CA ASN A 10 -1.31 -0.73 7.09
C ASN A 10 -0.25 -0.84 5.97
N VAL A 11 -0.19 0.15 5.06
CA VAL A 11 0.78 0.14 3.97
C VAL A 11 2.21 0.29 4.51
N ALA A 12 2.43 1.25 5.42
CA ALA A 12 3.73 1.44 6.05
C ALA A 12 4.15 0.22 6.89
N ALA A 13 3.22 -0.39 7.61
CA ALA A 13 3.48 -1.61 8.36
C ALA A 13 3.87 -2.78 7.44
N ALA A 14 3.13 -2.97 6.33
CA ALA A 14 3.44 -3.99 5.34
C ALA A 14 4.81 -3.77 4.68
N LEU A 15 5.15 -2.52 4.31
CA LEU A 15 6.46 -2.16 3.77
C LEU A 15 7.59 -2.40 4.78
N GLY A 16 7.39 -2.03 6.04
CA GLY A 16 8.37 -2.29 7.10
C GLY A 16 8.58 -3.78 7.35
N LEU A 17 7.52 -4.59 7.29
CA LEU A 17 7.62 -6.05 7.43
C LEU A 17 8.29 -6.73 6.23
N ALA A 18 8.01 -6.26 5.01
CA ALA A 18 8.54 -6.85 3.78
C ALA A 18 9.93 -6.32 3.38
N GLY A 19 10.32 -5.15 3.90
CA GLY A 19 11.51 -4.42 3.49
C GLY A 19 12.54 -4.26 4.62
N ILE A 20 12.98 -3.02 4.82
CA ILE A 20 14.11 -2.63 5.68
C ILE A 20 13.77 -2.55 7.18
N GLY A 21 12.66 -3.15 7.61
CA GLY A 21 12.20 -3.08 8.99
C GLY A 21 11.40 -1.80 9.30
N PRO A 22 10.60 -1.81 10.39
CA PRO A 22 9.73 -0.69 10.76
C PRO A 22 10.50 0.56 11.19
N ASP A 23 11.66 0.41 11.83
CA ASP A 23 12.46 1.55 12.33
C ASP A 23 13.08 2.38 11.20
N GLN A 24 13.34 1.74 10.05
CA GLN A 24 13.90 2.40 8.87
C GLN A 24 12.84 2.75 7.83
N THR A 25 11.56 2.44 8.09
CA THR A 25 10.44 2.77 7.19
C THR A 25 9.77 4.06 7.65
N TRP A 26 9.87 5.10 6.83
CA TRP A 26 9.35 6.43 7.15
C TRP A 26 7.92 6.58 6.60
N LEU A 27 7.05 7.24 7.37
CA LEU A 27 5.66 7.50 7.00
C LEU A 27 5.32 8.96 7.24
N GLU A 28 4.80 9.60 6.19
CA GLU A 28 4.16 10.91 6.28
C GLU A 28 2.69 10.78 5.91
N VAL A 29 1.84 11.55 6.59
CA VAL A 29 0.41 11.61 6.30
C VAL A 29 0.02 13.06 6.09
N TRP A 30 -0.49 13.36 4.90
CA TRP A 30 -0.86 14.70 4.48
C TRP A 30 -2.37 14.77 4.26
N ALA A 31 -3.00 15.86 4.72
CA ALA A 31 -4.38 16.20 4.38
C ALA A 31 -4.36 17.33 3.34
N ASP A 32 -4.68 17.01 2.09
CA ASP A 32 -4.63 17.94 0.97
C ASP A 32 -6.03 18.13 0.36
N PRO A 33 -6.61 19.34 0.37
CA PRO A 33 -7.94 19.61 -0.20
C PRO A 33 -7.98 19.50 -1.73
N ALA A 34 -6.85 19.53 -2.43
CA ALA A 34 -6.78 19.38 -3.88
C ALA A 34 -6.84 17.91 -4.34
N VAL A 35 -6.66 16.96 -3.41
CA VAL A 35 -6.63 15.53 -3.71
C VAL A 35 -8.02 14.92 -3.59
N SER A 36 -8.49 14.28 -4.66
CA SER A 36 -9.83 13.66 -4.72
C SER A 36 -9.85 12.17 -4.33
N ARG A 37 -8.68 11.54 -4.15
CA ARG A 37 -8.54 10.11 -3.88
C ARG A 37 -7.45 9.84 -2.85
N ASN A 38 -7.62 8.80 -2.03
CA ASN A 38 -6.56 8.34 -1.15
C ASN A 38 -5.35 7.91 -2.01
N THR A 39 -4.24 8.61 -1.80
CA THR A 39 -3.03 8.49 -2.62
C THR A 39 -1.89 8.01 -1.74
N HIS A 40 -1.23 6.94 -2.17
CA HIS A 40 0.02 6.48 -1.58
C HIS A 40 1.16 6.79 -2.53
N SER A 41 2.18 7.48 -2.03
CA SER A 41 3.45 7.69 -2.71
C SER A 41 4.52 6.93 -1.92
N ILE A 42 5.23 6.04 -2.60
CA ILE A 42 6.26 5.18 -2.01
C ILE A 42 7.54 5.40 -2.79
N THR A 43 8.60 5.81 -2.09
CA THR A 43 9.94 5.93 -2.66
C THR A 43 10.81 4.86 -2.03
N VAL A 44 11.51 4.08 -2.86
CA VAL A 44 12.46 3.06 -2.43
C VAL A 44 13.81 3.39 -3.02
N GLU A 45 14.83 3.34 -2.17
CA GLU A 45 16.23 3.51 -2.53
C GLU A 45 17.03 2.37 -1.92
N SER A 46 17.77 1.66 -2.77
CA SER A 46 18.68 0.58 -2.38
C SER A 46 19.97 0.64 -3.18
N ASP A 47 20.91 -0.24 -2.85
CA ASP A 47 22.15 -0.42 -3.61
C ASP A 47 21.93 -0.91 -5.05
N SER A 48 20.76 -1.48 -5.32
CA SER A 48 20.43 -2.16 -6.57
C SER A 48 19.47 -1.36 -7.43
N ALA A 49 18.61 -0.52 -6.84
CA ALA A 49 17.65 0.30 -7.58
C ALA A 49 17.12 1.47 -6.74
N ARG A 50 16.73 2.54 -7.43
CA ARG A 50 15.83 3.56 -6.91
C ARG A 50 14.58 3.60 -7.78
N PHE A 51 13.42 3.59 -7.14
CA PHE A 51 12.14 3.69 -7.84
C PHE A 51 11.06 4.34 -6.97
N GLU A 52 10.02 4.82 -7.65
CA GLU A 52 8.89 5.50 -7.03
C GLU A 52 7.58 4.86 -7.53
N LEU A 53 6.65 4.61 -6.61
CA LEU A 53 5.31 4.15 -6.91
C LEU A 53 4.31 5.18 -6.42
N LYS A 54 3.35 5.53 -7.28
CA LYS A 54 2.17 6.31 -6.91
C LYS A 54 0.92 5.47 -7.17
N ILE A 55 0.09 5.32 -6.14
CA ILE A 55 -1.14 4.54 -6.18
C ILE A 55 -2.30 5.44 -5.75
N GLU A 56 -3.25 5.64 -6.65
CA GLU A 56 -4.48 6.40 -6.40
C GLU A 56 -5.65 5.43 -6.31
N ASN A 57 -6.08 5.14 -5.08
CA ASN A 57 -7.07 4.10 -4.83
C ASN A 57 -8.45 4.49 -5.36
N VAL A 58 -9.09 3.58 -6.09
CA VAL A 58 -10.52 3.68 -6.43
C VAL A 58 -11.33 3.11 -5.27
N PRO A 59 -12.21 3.88 -4.61
CA PRO A 59 -13.00 3.39 -3.50
C PRO A 59 -14.00 2.31 -3.93
N THR A 60 -14.36 1.43 -2.99
CA THR A 60 -15.53 0.55 -3.14
C THR A 60 -16.83 1.35 -3.01
N ASP A 61 -17.91 0.85 -3.62
CA ASP A 61 -19.20 1.54 -3.58
C ASP A 61 -19.83 1.44 -2.18
N GLU A 62 -19.56 0.34 -1.46
CA GLU A 62 -20.09 0.06 -0.12
C GLU A 62 -19.30 0.77 0.99
N ASN A 63 -17.99 0.91 0.85
CA ASN A 63 -17.13 1.59 1.83
C ASN A 63 -16.10 2.50 1.15
N PRO A 64 -16.36 3.82 1.07
CA PRO A 64 -15.45 4.77 0.46
C PRO A 64 -14.07 4.87 1.10
N ARG A 65 -13.88 4.35 2.33
CA ARG A 65 -12.57 4.31 3.00
C ARG A 65 -11.68 3.17 2.52
N THR A 66 -12.23 2.20 1.79
CA THR A 66 -11.50 1.03 1.30
C THR A 66 -11.34 1.10 -0.21
N GLY A 67 -10.11 0.93 -0.69
CA GLY A 67 -9.83 0.81 -2.12
C GLY A 67 -10.24 -0.57 -2.66
N ARG A 68 -10.85 -0.62 -3.85
CA ARG A 68 -11.22 -1.87 -4.56
C ARG A 68 -10.04 -2.82 -4.71
N ILE A 69 -8.83 -2.29 -4.83
CA ILE A 69 -7.60 -3.07 -4.96
C ILE A 69 -7.33 -4.00 -3.77
N VAL A 70 -7.84 -3.70 -2.57
CA VAL A 70 -7.62 -4.52 -1.37
C VAL A 70 -8.31 -5.88 -1.49
N VAL A 71 -9.54 -5.92 -2.00
CA VAL A 71 -10.26 -7.18 -2.22
C VAL A 71 -9.60 -7.96 -3.35
N LEU A 72 -9.22 -7.27 -4.43
CA LEU A 72 -8.55 -7.88 -5.57
C LEU A 72 -7.18 -8.47 -5.20
N SER A 73 -6.38 -7.78 -4.37
CA SER A 73 -5.09 -8.29 -3.90
C SER A 73 -5.26 -9.50 -2.98
N THR A 74 -6.29 -9.50 -2.12
CA THR A 74 -6.62 -10.65 -1.28
C THR A 74 -7.02 -11.86 -2.12
N LEU A 75 -7.88 -11.68 -3.12
CA LEU A 75 -8.26 -12.74 -4.07
C LEU A 75 -7.05 -13.27 -4.84
N ALA A 76 -6.17 -12.38 -5.31
CA ALA A 76 -4.94 -12.77 -5.99
C ALA A 76 -4.03 -13.60 -5.07
N ALA A 77 -3.86 -13.19 -3.81
CA ALA A 77 -3.08 -13.93 -2.83
C ALA A 77 -3.61 -15.35 -2.58
N LEU A 78 -4.94 -15.51 -2.48
CA LEU A 78 -5.57 -16.83 -2.31
C LEU A 78 -5.40 -17.71 -3.55
N LYS A 79 -5.61 -17.18 -4.75
CA LYS A 79 -5.40 -17.92 -6.01
C LYS A 79 -3.96 -18.41 -6.15
N ARG A 80 -2.99 -17.58 -5.75
CA ARG A 80 -1.57 -17.90 -5.78
C ARG A 80 -1.19 -19.15 -4.97
N LEU A 81 -1.98 -19.54 -3.99
CA LEU A 81 -1.73 -20.74 -3.19
C LEU A 81 -1.95 -22.04 -3.96
N VAL A 82 -2.68 -21.99 -5.08
CA VAL A 82 -3.10 -23.18 -5.86
C VAL A 82 -2.82 -23.08 -7.36
N ASP A 83 -2.56 -21.88 -7.88
CA ASP A 83 -2.37 -21.69 -9.31
C ASP A 83 -1.02 -22.26 -9.80
N PRO A 84 -0.99 -22.98 -10.94
CA PRO A 84 0.24 -23.57 -11.48
C PRO A 84 1.21 -22.52 -12.07
N LEU A 85 0.74 -21.28 -12.25
CA LEU A 85 1.54 -20.15 -12.72
C LEU A 85 1.28 -18.95 -11.82
N THR A 86 2.36 -18.31 -11.36
CA THR A 86 2.33 -17.11 -10.53
C THR A 86 3.20 -16.03 -11.16
N VAL A 87 2.76 -14.77 -11.09
CA VAL A 87 3.54 -13.58 -11.46
C VAL A 87 3.79 -12.74 -10.21
N GLY A 88 5.03 -12.29 -10.04
CA GLY A 88 5.48 -11.65 -8.81
C GLY A 88 6.02 -12.66 -7.78
N THR A 89 6.31 -12.18 -6.57
CA THR A 89 6.91 -12.95 -5.45
C THR A 89 5.94 -13.22 -4.33
#